data_AF-A0A3N5FCX4-F1
#
_entry.id   AF-A0A3N5FCX4-F1
#
_cell.length_a   1.000
_cell.length_b   1.000
_cell.length_c   1.000
_cell.angle_alpha   90.00
_cell.angle_beta   90.00
_cell.angle_gamma   90.00
#
_symmetry.space_group_name_H-M   'P 1'
#
loop_
_entity.id
_entity.type
_entity.pdbx_description
1 polymer ?
#
loop_
_entity_poly.entity_id
_entity_poly.type
_entity_poly.pdbx_seq_one_letter_code
_entity_poly.pdbx_strand_id
1 'polypeptide(L)'
;MEKNAFTTSDIARICHHSRETVKRWLEKGEIKGYRVGLSGHWRVLPNDLAIFLKNNAIPFPDPAETGCDLKELIGIYGLPPFCWEFFEKSMSDHVRSNGRCADCLVYKTKSLNCRALREEIGHKKIFCGHSCEECDYFRFLQREIRHQT
;
A
#
# COMPACT_ATOMS: atom_id res chain seq x y z
N MET A 1 7.58 17.04 -13.72
CA MET A 1 6.26 16.40 -13.55
C MET A 1 6.44 15.39 -12.44
N GLU A 2 5.89 15.65 -11.27
CA GLU A 2 6.12 14.81 -10.09
C GLU A 2 5.47 13.44 -10.29
N LYS A 3 6.21 12.38 -9.95
CA LYS A 3 5.74 11.01 -10.15
C LYS A 3 4.94 10.59 -8.94
N ASN A 4 3.61 10.53 -9.10
CA ASN A 4 2.69 10.20 -7.99
C ASN A 4 2.87 8.78 -7.42
N ALA A 5 3.40 7.84 -8.21
CA ALA A 5 3.73 6.49 -7.74
C ALA A 5 4.81 5.81 -8.61
N PHE A 6 5.62 4.97 -7.99
CA PHE A 6 6.64 4.14 -8.63
C PHE A 6 6.12 2.73 -8.93
N THR A 7 6.50 2.21 -10.10
CA THR A 7 6.25 0.82 -10.49
C THR A 7 7.39 -0.09 -10.04
N THR A 8 7.18 -1.41 -10.09
CA THR A 8 8.26 -2.39 -9.85
C THR A 8 9.46 -2.21 -10.77
N SER A 9 9.23 -1.78 -12.01
CA SER A 9 10.31 -1.53 -12.97
C SER A 9 11.12 -0.29 -12.60
N ASP A 10 10.46 0.77 -12.10
CA ASP A 10 11.15 1.98 -11.66
C ASP A 10 12.04 1.68 -10.44
N ILE A 11 11.49 0.99 -9.44
CA ILE A 11 12.22 0.63 -8.22
C ILE A 11 13.39 -0.30 -8.54
N ALA A 12 13.19 -1.25 -9.46
CA ALA A 12 14.25 -2.15 -9.93
C ALA A 12 15.42 -1.36 -10.53
N ARG A 13 15.12 -0.34 -11.34
CA ARG A 13 16.13 0.55 -11.93
C ARG A 13 16.86 1.36 -10.86
N ILE A 14 16.11 1.99 -9.95
CA ILE A 14 16.63 2.83 -8.86
C ILE A 14 17.54 2.05 -7.91
N CYS A 15 17.14 0.83 -7.53
CA CYS A 15 17.87 0.02 -6.58
C CYS A 15 18.89 -0.93 -7.24
N HIS A 16 19.01 -0.91 -8.57
CA HIS A 16 19.83 -1.85 -9.34
C HIS A 16 19.57 -3.34 -9.02
N HIS A 17 18.30 -3.69 -8.79
CA HIS A 17 17.85 -5.05 -8.53
C HIS A 17 16.89 -5.55 -9.60
N SER A 18 16.64 -6.87 -9.63
CA SER A 18 15.66 -7.43 -10.56
C SER A 18 14.22 -7.11 -10.14
N ARG A 19 13.29 -7.07 -11.09
CA ARG A 19 11.86 -6.85 -10.83
C ARG A 19 11.27 -7.93 -9.91
N GLU A 20 11.80 -9.15 -9.98
CA GLU A 20 11.42 -10.28 -9.14
C GLU A 20 11.81 -10.04 -7.69
N THR A 21 12.99 -9.46 -7.44
CA THR A 21 13.45 -9.09 -6.10
C THR A 21 12.57 -7.99 -5.52
N VAL A 22 12.27 -6.94 -6.30
CA VAL A 22 11.35 -5.88 -5.87
C VAL A 22 9.96 -6.44 -5.55
N LYS A 23 9.45 -7.36 -6.39
CA LYS A 23 8.17 -8.02 -6.14
C LYS A 23 8.19 -8.83 -4.83
N ARG A 24 9.29 -9.53 -4.51
CA ARG A 24 9.44 -10.24 -3.24
C ARG A 24 9.44 -9.29 -2.05
N TRP A 25 10.11 -8.14 -2.14
CA TRP A 25 10.07 -7.12 -1.08
C TRP A 25 8.65 -6.62 -0.84
N LEU A 26 7.88 -6.35 -1.91
CA LEU A 26 6.48 -5.92 -1.82
C LEU A 26 5.58 -7.00 -1.21
N GLU A 27 5.75 -8.27 -1.62
CA GLU A 27 4.95 -9.39 -1.12
C GLU A 27 5.24 -9.68 0.36
N LYS A 28 6.50 -9.54 0.79
CA LYS A 28 6.91 -9.66 2.19
C LYS A 28 6.59 -8.44 3.03
N GLY A 29 6.28 -7.31 2.41
CA GLY A 29 6.07 -6.03 3.11
C GLY A 29 7.35 -5.34 3.57
N GLU A 30 8.51 -5.69 3.01
CA GLU A 30 9.78 -4.99 3.25
C GLU A 30 9.74 -3.57 2.68
N ILE A 31 9.05 -3.39 1.55
CA ILE A 31 8.66 -2.09 1.00
C ILE A 31 7.14 -1.99 1.00
N LYS A 32 6.60 -0.88 1.52
CA LYS A 32 5.16 -0.65 1.56
C LYS A 32 4.68 -0.26 0.16
N GLY A 33 3.76 -1.03 -0.39
CA GLY A 33 3.15 -0.79 -1.69
C GLY A 33 1.79 -1.45 -1.81
N TYR A 34 1.00 -1.01 -2.78
CA TYR A 34 -0.36 -1.52 -3.00
C TYR A 34 -0.52 -2.01 -4.44
N ARG A 35 -1.50 -2.91 -4.66
CA ARG A 35 -1.92 -3.30 -6.00
C ARG A 35 -3.11 -2.48 -6.46
N VAL A 36 -3.12 -2.15 -7.75
CA VAL A 36 -4.28 -1.54 -8.41
C VAL A 36 -5.24 -2.66 -8.81
N GLY A 37 -6.42 -2.74 -8.19
CA GLY A 37 -7.39 -3.82 -8.45
C GLY A 37 -6.93 -5.21 -7.95
N LEU A 38 -7.61 -6.27 -8.39
CA LEU A 38 -7.34 -7.64 -7.93
C LEU A 38 -5.99 -8.22 -8.40
N SER A 39 -5.67 -8.08 -9.68
CA SER A 39 -4.48 -8.65 -10.33
C SER A 39 -3.48 -7.61 -10.82
N GLY A 40 -3.75 -6.33 -10.59
CA GLY A 40 -2.98 -5.28 -11.22
C GLY A 40 -1.59 -5.08 -10.64
N HIS A 41 -0.87 -4.19 -11.30
CA HIS A 41 0.53 -3.93 -11.01
C HIS A 41 0.70 -3.21 -9.67
N TRP A 42 1.83 -3.48 -9.03
CA TRP A 42 2.24 -2.81 -7.81
C TRP A 42 2.53 -1.33 -8.04
N ARG A 43 2.20 -0.53 -7.02
CA ARG A 43 2.49 0.89 -6.91
C ARG A 43 3.06 1.16 -5.52
N VAL A 44 4.06 2.04 -5.47
CA VAL A 44 4.71 2.50 -4.24
C VAL A 44 4.73 4.01 -4.27
N LEU A 45 4.30 4.67 -3.20
CA LEU A 45 4.37 6.13 -3.15
C LEU A 45 5.81 6.60 -2.95
N PRO A 46 6.15 7.81 -3.42
CA PRO A 46 7.49 8.36 -3.25
C PRO A 46 8.03 8.34 -1.81
N ASN A 47 7.20 8.73 -0.82
CA ASN A 47 7.63 8.68 0.59
C ASN A 47 7.89 7.25 1.10
N ASP A 48 7.05 6.28 0.74
CA ASP A 48 7.28 4.88 1.15
C ASP A 48 8.56 4.30 0.52
N LEU A 49 8.86 4.67 -0.73
CA LEU A 49 10.14 4.33 -1.36
C LEU A 49 11.31 5.01 -0.64
N ALA A 50 11.19 6.30 -0.30
CA ALA A 50 12.23 7.03 0.42
C ALA A 50 12.54 6.41 1.79
N ILE A 51 11.52 6.02 2.54
CA ILE A 51 11.64 5.31 3.82
C ILE A 51 12.36 3.97 3.62
N PHE A 52 11.98 3.21 2.59
CA PHE A 52 12.63 1.95 2.26
C PHE A 52 14.12 2.12 1.94
N LEU A 53 14.47 3.10 1.10
CA LEU A 53 15.87 3.39 0.74
C LEU A 53 16.68 3.75 1.99
N LYS A 54 16.15 4.64 2.84
CA LYS A 54 16.78 5.04 4.10
C LYS A 54 17.00 3.85 5.03
N ASN A 55 15.98 3.03 5.25
CA ASN A 55 16.04 1.92 6.21
C ASN A 55 16.99 0.81 5.76
N ASN A 56 17.16 0.63 4.45
CA ASN A 56 18.05 -0.39 3.87
C ASN A 56 19.44 0.17 3.49
N ALA A 57 19.75 1.42 3.87
CA ALA A 57 20.98 2.11 3.52
C ALA A 57 21.28 2.11 2.00
N ILE A 58 20.23 2.15 1.18
CA ILE A 58 20.35 2.25 -0.28
C ILE A 58 20.57 3.74 -0.62
N PRO A 59 21.57 4.08 -1.45
CA PRO A 59 21.77 5.45 -1.90
C PRO A 59 20.52 6.02 -2.56
N PHE A 60 20.20 7.28 -2.25
CA PHE A 60 19.12 7.98 -2.92
C PHE A 60 19.50 8.24 -4.39
N PRO A 61 18.62 7.94 -5.35
CA PRO A 61 18.85 8.25 -6.75
C PRO A 61 18.83 9.76 -6.99
N ASP A 62 19.36 10.17 -8.15
CA ASP A 62 19.30 11.57 -8.59
C ASP A 62 17.83 12.00 -8.79
N PRO A 63 17.40 13.17 -8.26
CA PRO A 63 16.07 13.72 -8.49
C PRO A 63 15.68 13.83 -9.97
N ALA A 64 16.65 13.99 -10.88
CA ALA A 64 16.41 14.00 -12.31
C ALA A 64 15.93 12.64 -12.85
N GLU A 65 16.32 11.53 -12.23
CA GLU A 65 15.90 10.18 -12.62
C GLU A 65 14.47 9.85 -12.12
N THR A 66 14.14 10.29 -10.91
CA THR A 66 12.88 10.00 -10.22
C THR A 66 11.78 11.03 -10.52
N GLY A 67 12.17 12.25 -10.91
CA GLY A 67 11.27 13.39 -11.08
C GLY A 67 10.82 14.03 -9.77
N CYS A 68 11.43 13.65 -8.64
CA CYS A 68 11.21 14.23 -7.31
C CYS A 68 12.40 13.95 -6.38
N ASP A 69 12.63 14.82 -5.40
CA ASP A 69 13.67 14.59 -4.39
C ASP A 69 13.13 13.64 -3.30
N LEU A 70 13.47 12.35 -3.42
CA LEU A 70 13.07 11.33 -2.45
C LEU A 70 13.62 11.61 -1.04
N LYS A 71 14.74 12.33 -0.91
CA LYS A 71 15.35 12.61 0.40
C LYS A 71 14.52 13.62 1.20
N GLU A 72 13.93 14.61 0.52
CA GLU A 72 13.07 15.61 1.15
C GLU A 72 11.70 15.05 1.55
N LEU A 73 11.28 13.95 0.94
CA LEU A 73 9.98 13.33 1.22
C LEU A 73 9.94 12.52 2.52
N ILE A 74 11.09 12.23 3.13
CA ILE A 74 11.18 11.39 4.34
C ILE A 74 10.44 12.07 5.49
N GLY A 75 9.29 11.50 5.89
CA GLY A 75 8.46 12.04 6.96
C GLY A 75 7.31 12.94 6.49
N ILE A 76 7.17 13.12 5.18
CA ILE A 76 5.96 13.67 4.55
C ILE A 76 4.94 12.53 4.41
N TYR A 77 3.63 12.82 4.34
CA TYR A 77 2.54 11.83 4.31
C TYR A 77 2.84 10.59 3.42
N GLY A 78 2.71 9.38 3.97
CA GLY A 78 2.92 8.11 3.27
C GLY A 78 1.61 7.40 2.91
N LEU A 79 1.69 6.17 2.38
CA LEU A 79 0.51 5.35 2.17
C LEU A 79 -0.29 5.25 3.48
N PRO A 80 -1.62 5.43 3.44
CA PRO A 80 -2.44 5.18 4.60
C PRO A 80 -2.21 3.73 5.10
N PRO A 81 -2.45 3.44 6.39
CA PRO A 81 -2.44 2.06 6.87
C PRO A 81 -3.38 1.21 6.02
N PHE A 82 -3.05 -0.06 5.81
CA PHE A 82 -4.03 -1.01 5.29
C PHE A 82 -5.12 -1.29 6.32
N CYS A 83 -6.25 -1.89 5.91
CA CYS A 83 -7.37 -2.12 6.83
C CYS A 83 -6.95 -2.90 8.08
N TRP A 84 -6.13 -3.95 7.92
CA TRP A 84 -5.68 -4.76 9.05
C TRP A 84 -4.75 -3.98 10.00
N GLU A 85 -3.89 -3.10 9.47
CA GLU A 85 -3.00 -2.25 10.28
C GLU A 85 -3.79 -1.17 11.02
N PHE A 86 -4.83 -0.63 10.38
CA PHE A 86 -5.73 0.35 10.97
C PHE A 86 -6.47 -0.25 12.17
N PHE A 87 -7.11 -1.40 11.98
CA PHE A 87 -7.92 -2.04 13.01
C PHE A 87 -7.08 -2.67 14.13
N GLU A 88 -5.86 -3.12 13.85
CA GLU A 88 -4.90 -3.52 14.88
C GLU A 88 -4.58 -2.34 15.82
N LYS A 89 -4.39 -1.14 15.29
CA LYS A 89 -4.10 0.07 16.07
C LYS A 89 -5.32 0.65 16.77
N SER A 90 -6.51 0.56 16.16
CA SER A 90 -7.74 1.08 16.76
C SER A 90 -8.29 0.20 17.88
N MET A 91 -7.72 -1.01 18.08
CA MET A 91 -8.23 -2.04 18.98
C MET A 91 -9.70 -2.41 18.71
N SER A 92 -10.13 -2.28 17.45
CA SER A 92 -11.50 -2.63 17.03
C SER A 92 -11.48 -3.90 16.20
N ASP A 93 -12.32 -4.87 16.55
CA ASP A 93 -12.50 -6.03 15.70
C ASP A 93 -13.37 -5.66 14.48
N HIS A 94 -12.92 -6.07 13.31
CA HIS A 94 -13.65 -5.94 12.05
C HIS A 94 -13.74 -7.24 11.28
N VAL A 95 -13.15 -8.32 11.81
CA VAL A 95 -13.14 -9.62 11.16
C VAL A 95 -14.35 -10.40 11.66
N ARG A 96 -14.98 -11.18 10.78
CA ARG A 96 -16.03 -12.12 11.19
C ARG A 96 -15.44 -13.14 12.16
N SER A 97 -16.24 -13.66 13.08
CA SER A 97 -15.82 -14.53 14.20
C SER A 97 -14.92 -15.72 13.83
N ASN A 98 -14.97 -16.19 12.57
CA ASN A 98 -14.16 -17.32 12.07
C ASN A 98 -13.08 -16.92 11.04
N GLY A 99 -12.87 -15.63 10.78
CA GLY A 99 -11.93 -15.13 9.80
C GLY A 99 -10.60 -14.72 10.42
N ARG A 100 -9.53 -14.70 9.61
CA ARG A 100 -8.25 -14.06 9.95
C ARG A 100 -7.81 -13.14 8.83
N CYS A 101 -7.15 -12.03 9.16
CA CYS A 101 -6.60 -11.12 8.15
C CYS A 101 -5.65 -11.85 7.19
N ALA A 102 -4.79 -12.74 7.68
CA ALA A 102 -3.86 -13.53 6.85
C ALA A 102 -4.57 -14.37 5.77
N ASP A 103 -5.81 -14.77 6.01
CA ASP A 103 -6.60 -15.56 5.06
C ASP A 103 -7.39 -14.68 4.07
N CYS A 104 -7.62 -13.41 4.42
CA CYS A 104 -8.42 -12.44 3.68
C CYS A 104 -7.77 -12.04 2.35
N LEU A 105 -8.56 -11.93 1.29
CA LEU A 105 -8.03 -11.55 -0.02
C LEU A 105 -7.44 -10.13 -0.01
N VAL A 106 -8.01 -9.20 0.75
CA VAL A 106 -7.47 -7.82 0.92
C VAL A 106 -6.02 -7.84 1.41
N TYR A 107 -5.73 -8.71 2.39
CA TYR A 107 -4.39 -8.90 2.93
C TYR A 107 -3.46 -9.56 1.92
N LYS A 108 -3.93 -10.62 1.24
CA LYS A 108 -3.14 -11.38 0.27
C LYS A 108 -2.78 -10.56 -0.97
N THR A 109 -3.66 -9.66 -1.39
CA THR A 109 -3.43 -8.78 -2.56
C THR A 109 -2.82 -7.44 -2.18
N LYS A 110 -2.66 -7.15 -0.89
CA LYS A 110 -2.22 -5.85 -0.36
C LYS A 110 -3.02 -4.70 -0.98
N SER A 111 -4.34 -4.85 -0.98
CA SER A 111 -5.23 -3.84 -1.53
C SER A 111 -5.44 -2.72 -0.52
N LEU A 112 -5.11 -1.50 -0.92
CA LEU A 112 -5.32 -0.30 -0.10
C LEU A 112 -6.82 0.01 0.02
N ASN A 113 -7.56 -0.18 -1.08
CA ASN A 113 -9.00 0.08 -1.15
C ASN A 113 -9.79 -1.24 -1.09
N CYS A 114 -10.03 -1.70 0.14
CA CYS A 114 -10.76 -2.94 0.40
C CYS A 114 -12.21 -2.91 -0.14
N ARG A 115 -12.84 -1.73 -0.23
CA ARG A 115 -14.20 -1.56 -0.78
C ARG A 115 -14.22 -1.82 -2.29
N ALA A 116 -13.32 -1.18 -3.04
CA ALA A 116 -13.23 -1.38 -4.48
C ALA A 116 -12.97 -2.86 -4.81
N LEU A 117 -12.06 -3.51 -4.07
CA LEU A 117 -11.81 -4.94 -4.24
C LEU A 117 -13.04 -5.79 -3.89
N ARG A 118 -13.78 -5.42 -2.84
CA ARG A 118 -15.00 -6.09 -2.41
C ARG A 118 -16.10 -6.04 -3.47
N GLU A 119 -16.26 -4.90 -4.13
CA GLU A 119 -17.18 -4.70 -5.26
C GLU A 119 -16.77 -5.53 -6.48
N GLU A 120 -15.48 -5.57 -6.81
CA GLU A 120 -14.94 -6.31 -7.98
C GLU A 120 -15.17 -7.84 -7.89
N ILE A 121 -15.07 -8.43 -6.70
CA ILE A 121 -15.11 -9.90 -6.52
C ILE A 121 -16.42 -10.42 -5.93
N GLY A 122 -17.39 -9.54 -5.67
CA GLY A 122 -18.66 -9.90 -5.02
C GLY A 122 -18.47 -10.48 -3.60
N HIS A 123 -17.59 -9.87 -2.80
CA HIS A 123 -17.35 -10.19 -1.38
C HIS A 123 -16.76 -11.59 -1.10
N LYS A 124 -16.41 -12.37 -2.12
CA LYS A 124 -15.84 -13.71 -1.94
C LYS A 124 -14.45 -13.61 -1.30
N LYS A 125 -14.17 -14.45 -0.30
CA LYS A 125 -12.85 -14.54 0.41
C LYS A 125 -12.40 -13.24 1.10
N ILE A 126 -13.33 -12.32 1.41
CA ILE A 126 -13.08 -11.18 2.28
C ILE A 126 -13.81 -11.41 3.60
N PHE A 127 -13.08 -11.31 4.72
CA PHE A 127 -13.57 -11.70 6.03
C PHE A 127 -14.02 -10.53 6.92
N CYS A 128 -14.21 -9.35 6.34
CA CYS A 128 -14.75 -8.21 7.09
C CYS A 128 -16.20 -8.48 7.53
N GLY A 129 -16.52 -8.17 8.79
CA GLY A 129 -17.84 -8.28 9.40
C GLY A 129 -18.72 -7.04 9.21
N HIS A 130 -18.12 -5.88 8.95
CA HIS A 130 -18.83 -4.60 8.88
C HIS A 130 -19.43 -4.30 7.49
N SER A 131 -20.55 -3.57 7.48
CA SER A 131 -21.04 -2.88 6.28
C SER A 131 -20.00 -1.83 5.85
N CYS A 132 -19.92 -1.50 4.56
CA CYS A 132 -18.95 -0.49 4.11
C CYS A 132 -19.33 0.91 4.59
N GLU A 133 -20.62 1.14 4.81
CA GLU A 133 -21.25 2.39 5.26
C GLU A 133 -20.89 2.72 6.72
N GLU A 134 -20.71 1.70 7.54
CA GLU A 134 -20.37 1.80 8.97
C GLU A 134 -18.89 1.47 9.25
N CYS A 135 -18.10 1.20 8.21
CA CYS A 135 -16.69 0.85 8.37
C CYS A 135 -15.83 2.08 8.67
N ASP A 136 -15.23 2.13 9.86
CA ASP A 136 -14.33 3.21 10.29
C ASP A 136 -13.13 3.38 9.36
N TYR A 137 -12.54 2.27 8.90
CA TYR A 137 -11.44 2.31 7.92
C TYR A 137 -11.85 2.94 6.59
N PHE A 138 -13.07 2.66 6.11
CA PHE A 138 -13.56 3.27 4.87
C PHE A 138 -13.74 4.79 5.03
N ARG A 139 -14.31 5.24 6.15
CA ARG A 139 -14.45 6.66 6.47
C ARG A 139 -13.11 7.36 6.60
N PHE A 140 -12.14 6.70 7.24
CA PHE A 140 -10.75 7.17 7.32
C PHE A 140 -10.13 7.34 5.93
N LEU A 141 -10.17 6.30 5.09
CA LEU A 141 -9.63 6.38 3.72
C LEU A 141 -10.29 7.48 2.89
N GLN A 142 -11.61 7.69 3.02
CA GLN A 142 -12.31 8.76 2.31
C GLN A 142 -11.83 10.15 2.73
N ARG A 143 -11.36 10.34 3.98
CA ARG A 143 -10.75 11.59 4.42
C ARG A 143 -9.34 11.72 3.86
N GLU A 144 -8.50 10.70 4.03
CA GLU A 144 -7.09 10.72 3.58
C GLU A 144 -6.94 10.90 2.07
N ILE A 145 -7.74 10.19 1.26
CA ILE A 145 -7.66 10.25 -0.21
C ILE A 145 -8.16 11.61 -0.74
N ARG A 146 -9.12 12.26 -0.07
CA ARG A 146 -9.61 13.60 -0.45
C ARG A 146 -8.58 14.71 -0.22
N HIS A 147 -7.56 14.49 0.61
CA HIS A 147 -6.48 15.45 0.82
C HIS A 147 -5.33 15.30 -0.19
N GLN A 148 -5.40 14.33 -1.10
CA GLN A 148 -4.37 14.07 -2.14
C GLN A 148 -4.85 14.39 -3.57
N THR A 149 -6.09 14.88 -3.73
CA THR A 149 -6.67 15.38 -4.99
C THR A 149 -6.95 16.87 -4.88
#